data_AF-A0A2V8NGF8-F1
#
_entry.id   AF-A0A2V8NGF8-F1
#
_cell.length_a   1.000
_cell.length_b   1.000
_cell.length_c   1.000
_cell.angle_alpha   90.00
_cell.angle_beta   90.00
_cell.angle_gamma   90.00
#
_symmetry.space_group_name_H-M   'P 1'
#
loop_
_entity.id
_entity.type
_entity.pdbx_description
1 polymer ?
#
loop_
_entity_poly.entity_id
_entity_poly.type
_entity_poly.pdbx_seq_one_letter_code
_entity_poly.pdbx_strand_id
1 'polypeptide(L)'
;DLKRQGRAEEHIALFYPDTEEECLALVRAMLKKTSTPIQSLEAETFFVENSRGLSGADIEAVLIRARMKSALENDVAVGADDLKTALEDFISPSYPTEIELQNLVAVLECTSKSLLPARYRDLNRAELIRRTNELLAIARR
;
A
#
# COMPACT_ATOMS: atom_id res chain seq x y z
N ASP A 1 0.98 -28.86 12.52
CA ASP A 1 1.94 -27.79 12.26
C ASP A 1 1.94 -27.44 10.78
N LEU A 2 1.62 -26.19 10.45
CA LEU A 2 1.50 -25.70 9.06
C LEU A 2 2.86 -25.25 8.50
N LYS A 3 3.76 -24.76 9.39
CA LYS A 3 5.03 -24.11 9.03
C LYS A 3 6.21 -25.07 8.94
N ARG A 4 6.01 -26.36 9.24
CA ARG A 4 7.07 -27.37 9.18
C ARG A 4 7.55 -27.60 7.76
N GLN A 5 8.77 -28.11 7.66
CA GLN A 5 9.36 -28.51 6.39
C GLN A 5 8.44 -29.47 5.61
N GLY A 6 8.35 -29.27 4.29
CA GLY A 6 7.46 -29.98 3.37
C GLY A 6 6.00 -29.54 3.43
N ARG A 7 5.71 -28.33 3.94
CA ARG A 7 4.36 -27.72 3.98
C ARG A 7 4.42 -26.24 3.55
N ALA A 8 3.74 -25.34 4.27
CA ALA A 8 3.85 -23.90 4.06
C ALA A 8 5.09 -23.38 4.81
N GLU A 9 6.26 -23.84 4.38
CA GLU A 9 7.55 -23.51 4.97
C GLU A 9 8.08 -22.15 4.52
N GLU A 10 7.66 -21.68 3.34
CA GLU A 10 8.01 -20.36 2.81
C GLU A 10 6.95 -19.33 3.20
N HIS A 11 7.39 -18.24 3.81
CA HIS A 11 6.57 -17.10 4.20
C HIS A 11 7.02 -15.87 3.44
N ILE A 12 6.21 -15.48 2.45
CA ILE A 12 6.45 -14.30 1.64
C ILE A 12 5.55 -13.17 2.17
N ALA A 13 6.18 -12.15 2.73
CA ALA A 13 5.49 -10.95 3.20
C ALA A 13 5.23 -10.00 2.02
N LEU A 14 3.99 -9.49 1.93
CA LEU A 14 3.60 -8.50 0.94
C LEU A 14 3.59 -7.12 1.60
N PHE A 15 4.56 -6.29 1.26
CA PHE A 15 4.69 -4.93 1.78
C PHE A 15 4.09 -3.90 0.83
N TYR A 16 3.81 -2.71 1.35
CA TYR A 16 3.48 -1.55 0.52
C TYR A 16 4.69 -1.18 -0.35
N PRO A 17 4.46 -0.59 -1.54
CA PRO A 17 5.53 -0.14 -2.41
C PRO A 17 6.47 0.82 -1.67
N ASP A 18 7.78 0.64 -1.86
CA ASP A 18 8.85 1.44 -1.25
C ASP A 18 9.42 2.44 -2.25
N THR A 19 9.55 2.01 -3.51
CA THR A 19 10.13 2.82 -4.59
C THR A 19 9.07 3.51 -5.44
N GLU A 20 9.47 4.54 -6.17
CA GLU A 20 8.59 5.26 -7.09
C GLU A 20 8.11 4.35 -8.23
N GLU A 21 8.98 3.47 -8.71
CA GLU A 21 8.68 2.48 -9.73
C GLU A 21 7.62 1.48 -9.25
N GLU A 22 7.72 1.02 -8.00
CA GLU A 22 6.71 0.15 -7.39
C GLU A 22 5.38 0.87 -7.18
N CYS A 23 5.41 2.14 -6.76
CA CYS A 23 4.20 2.97 -6.60
C CYS A 23 3.50 3.16 -7.95
N LEU A 24 4.26 3.51 -9.00
CA LEU A 24 3.75 3.65 -10.36
C LEU A 24 3.17 2.32 -10.87
N ALA A 25 3.85 1.20 -10.63
CA ALA A 25 3.35 -0.12 -11.01
C ALA A 25 2.02 -0.46 -10.31
N LEU A 26 1.91 -0.16 -9.01
CA LEU A 26 0.67 -0.38 -8.25
C LEU A 26 -0.46 0.51 -8.77
N VAL A 27 -0.22 1.81 -8.99
CA VAL A 27 -1.21 2.74 -9.55
C VAL A 27 -1.70 2.25 -10.91
N ARG A 28 -0.81 1.87 -11.82
CA ARG A 28 -1.17 1.34 -13.14
C ARG A 28 -1.98 0.04 -13.06
N ALA A 29 -1.62 -0.84 -12.13
CA ALA A 29 -2.39 -2.06 -11.87
C ALA A 29 -3.81 -1.73 -11.40
N MET A 30 -3.96 -0.74 -10.50
CA MET A 30 -5.27 -0.31 -10.02
C MET A 30 -6.09 0.41 -11.09
N LEU A 31 -5.48 1.28 -11.91
CA LEU A 31 -6.14 1.92 -13.06
C LEU A 31 -6.71 0.88 -14.04
N LYS A 32 -5.93 -0.17 -14.32
CA LYS A 32 -6.38 -1.30 -15.14
C LYS A 32 -7.53 -2.06 -14.47
N LYS A 33 -7.39 -2.36 -13.17
CA LYS A 33 -8.42 -3.08 -12.39
C LYS A 33 -9.75 -2.32 -12.38
N THR A 34 -9.70 -1.01 -12.17
CA THR A 34 -10.89 -0.15 -12.11
C THR A 34 -11.38 0.29 -13.49
N SER A 35 -10.65 -0.02 -14.56
CA SER A 35 -10.95 0.49 -15.91
C SER A 35 -11.13 2.02 -15.90
N THR A 36 -10.24 2.73 -15.19
CA THR A 36 -10.27 4.18 -15.06
C THR A 36 -9.29 4.79 -16.08
N PRO A 37 -9.77 5.33 -17.21
CA PRO A 37 -8.90 6.08 -18.12
C PRO A 37 -8.46 7.39 -17.49
N ILE A 38 -7.16 7.70 -17.57
CA ILE A 38 -6.57 8.98 -17.15
C ILE A 38 -6.39 9.88 -18.37
N GLN A 39 -6.69 11.17 -18.22
CA GLN A 39 -6.62 12.16 -19.32
C GLN A 39 -5.19 12.49 -19.79
N SER A 40 -4.20 12.46 -18.89
CA SER A 40 -2.82 12.88 -19.21
C SER A 40 -1.75 12.19 -18.35
N LEU A 41 -0.51 12.19 -18.84
CA LEU A 41 0.64 11.73 -18.06
C LEU A 41 0.88 12.58 -16.81
N GLU A 42 0.51 13.86 -16.86
CA GLU A 42 0.59 14.78 -15.73
C GLU A 42 -0.37 14.37 -14.60
N ALA A 43 -1.60 13.98 -14.94
CA ALA A 43 -2.56 13.45 -13.98
C ALA A 43 -2.11 12.11 -13.37
N GLU A 44 -1.50 11.22 -14.18
CA GLU A 44 -0.89 9.98 -13.66
C GLU A 44 0.25 10.28 -12.68
N THR A 45 1.16 11.19 -13.06
CA THR A 45 2.31 11.57 -12.24
C THR A 45 1.85 12.18 -10.92
N PHE A 46 0.92 13.15 -10.98
CA PHE A 46 0.31 13.75 -9.80
C PHE A 46 -0.28 12.69 -8.87
N PHE A 47 -1.01 11.71 -9.41
CA PHE A 47 -1.63 10.68 -8.59
C PHE A 47 -0.61 9.75 -7.95
N VAL A 48 0.45 9.36 -8.67
CA VAL A 48 1.52 8.52 -8.13
C VAL A 48 2.24 9.20 -6.97
N GLU A 49 2.57 10.49 -7.11
CA GLU A 49 3.23 11.28 -6.06
C GLU A 49 2.37 11.39 -4.79
N ASN A 50 1.05 11.57 -4.97
CA ASN A 50 0.11 11.77 -3.86
C ASN A 50 -0.52 10.46 -3.33
N SER A 51 -0.23 9.32 -3.95
CA SER A 51 -0.67 7.99 -3.48
C SER A 51 0.35 7.29 -2.58
N ARG A 52 1.49 7.94 -2.27
CA ARG A 52 2.52 7.36 -1.41
C ARG A 52 1.96 7.06 -0.01
N GLY A 53 2.15 5.83 0.45
CA GLY A 53 1.65 5.36 1.74
C GLY A 53 0.20 4.82 1.72
N LEU A 54 -0.50 4.96 0.59
CA LEU A 54 -1.82 4.33 0.41
C LEU A 54 -1.68 2.84 0.09
N SER A 55 -2.60 2.03 0.60
CA SER A 55 -2.71 0.63 0.20
C SER A 55 -3.28 0.52 -1.22
N GLY A 56 -3.15 -0.66 -1.84
CA GLY A 56 -3.82 -0.92 -3.12
C GLY A 56 -5.34 -0.74 -3.04
N ALA A 57 -5.95 -1.05 -1.89
CA ALA A 57 -7.38 -0.86 -1.66
C ALA A 57 -7.76 0.61 -1.51
N ASP A 58 -6.93 1.41 -0.84
CA ASP A 58 -7.10 2.87 -0.75
C ASP A 58 -7.00 3.50 -2.15
N ILE A 59 -5.98 3.14 -2.93
CA ILE A 59 -5.80 3.62 -4.32
C ILE A 59 -7.02 3.28 -5.17
N GLU A 60 -7.50 2.03 -5.11
CA GLU A 60 -8.72 1.60 -5.80
C GLU A 60 -9.94 2.43 -5.38
N ALA A 61 -10.11 2.66 -4.07
CA ALA A 61 -11.22 3.42 -3.52
C ALA A 61 -11.20 4.88 -3.99
N VAL A 62 -10.02 5.50 -4.09
CA VAL A 62 -9.83 6.87 -4.61
C VAL A 62 -10.12 6.91 -6.12
N LEU A 63 -9.60 5.97 -6.90
CA LEU A 63 -9.83 5.90 -8.35
C LEU A 63 -11.30 5.71 -8.72
N ILE A 64 -12.04 4.92 -7.94
CA ILE A 64 -13.49 4.74 -8.13
C ILE A 64 -14.22 6.06 -7.88
N ARG A 65 -13.87 6.80 -6.82
CA ARG A 65 -14.46 8.12 -6.51
C ARG A 65 -14.16 9.15 -7.60
N ALA A 66 -12.90 9.24 -8.03
CA ALA A 66 -12.48 10.14 -9.11
C ALA A 66 -13.25 9.84 -10.41
N ARG A 67 -13.40 8.55 -10.75
CA ARG A 67 -14.19 8.13 -11.92
C ARG A 67 -15.67 8.47 -11.78
N MET A 68 -16.27 8.29 -10.60
CA MET A 68 -17.66 8.67 -10.37
C MET A 68 -17.88 10.17 -10.54
N LYS A 69 -16.95 10.99 -10.04
CA LYS A 69 -16.99 12.45 -10.20
C LYS A 69 -16.91 12.84 -11.69
N SER A 70 -15.88 12.37 -12.40
CA SER A 70 -15.70 12.60 -13.83
C SER A 70 -16.94 12.20 -14.65
N ALA A 71 -17.54 11.05 -14.33
CA ALA A 71 -18.76 10.59 -14.98
C ALA A 71 -19.99 11.49 -14.73
N LEU A 72 -20.10 12.13 -13.55
CA LEU A 72 -21.16 13.11 -13.26
C LEU A 72 -20.98 14.40 -14.07
N GLU A 73 -19.76 14.72 -14.45
CA GLU A 73 -19.40 15.87 -15.30
C GLU A 73 -19.51 15.53 -16.81
N ASN A 74 -19.91 14.29 -17.15
CA ASN A 74 -20.01 13.71 -18.50
C ASN A 74 -18.66 13.55 -19.21
N ASP A 75 -17.57 13.49 -18.46
CA ASP A 75 -16.26 13.20 -19.00
C ASP A 75 -16.03 11.70 -19.18
N VAL A 76 -15.22 11.36 -20.18
CA VAL A 76 -14.86 9.97 -20.53
C VAL A 76 -13.58 9.50 -19.85
N ALA A 77 -12.82 10.42 -19.25
CA ALA A 77 -11.54 10.16 -18.62
C ALA A 77 -11.33 11.07 -17.40
N VAL A 78 -10.61 10.55 -16.41
CA VAL A 78 -10.34 11.20 -15.13
C VAL A 78 -9.19 12.20 -15.28
N GLY A 79 -9.46 13.45 -14.92
CA GLY A 79 -8.47 14.54 -14.92
C GLY A 79 -7.70 14.66 -13.61
N ALA A 80 -6.70 15.56 -13.59
CA ALA A 80 -5.94 15.85 -12.37
C ALA A 80 -6.81 16.41 -11.24
N ASP A 81 -7.78 17.27 -11.58
CA ASP A 81 -8.70 17.87 -10.60
C ASP A 81 -9.64 16.84 -9.95
N ASP A 82 -10.05 15.81 -10.69
CA ASP A 82 -10.84 14.70 -10.15
C ASP A 82 -10.06 13.87 -9.15
N LEU A 83 -8.81 13.54 -9.49
CA LEU A 83 -7.89 12.80 -8.63
C LEU A 83 -7.58 13.59 -7.37
N LYS A 84 -7.32 14.89 -7.51
CA LYS A 84 -7.09 15.80 -6.39
C LYS A 84 -8.31 15.85 -5.48
N THR A 85 -9.50 16.09 -6.03
CA THR A 85 -10.74 16.14 -5.25
C THR A 85 -10.98 14.82 -4.51
N ALA A 86 -10.78 13.69 -5.19
CA ALA A 86 -10.99 12.37 -4.62
C ALA A 86 -9.96 12.05 -3.51
N LEU A 87 -8.70 12.46 -3.65
CA LEU A 87 -7.68 12.31 -2.63
C LEU A 87 -7.97 13.18 -1.40
N GLU A 88 -8.37 14.44 -1.61
CA GLU A 88 -8.70 15.38 -0.53
C GLU A 88 -9.93 14.94 0.28
N ASP A 89 -10.93 14.34 -0.37
CA ASP A 89 -12.14 13.80 0.27
C ASP A 89 -11.90 12.41 0.91
N PHE A 90 -10.88 11.68 0.46
CA PHE A 90 -10.63 10.32 0.93
C PHE A 90 -9.98 10.29 2.32
N ILE A 91 -10.79 9.90 3.31
CA ILE A 91 -10.30 9.59 4.65
C ILE A 91 -9.86 8.13 4.68
N SER A 92 -8.56 7.89 4.55
CA SER A 92 -8.01 6.54 4.76
C SER A 92 -8.17 6.16 6.24
N PRO A 93 -8.68 4.96 6.56
CA PRO A 93 -8.64 4.43 7.93
C PRO A 93 -7.19 4.07 8.26
N SER A 94 -6.37 5.06 8.58
CA SER A 94 -4.97 4.84 8.91
C SER A 94 -4.83 4.38 10.36
N TYR A 95 -4.34 3.17 10.53
CA TYR A 95 -3.99 2.58 11.83
C TYR A 95 -2.46 2.47 11.88
N PRO A 96 -1.72 3.58 12.10
CA PRO A 96 -0.27 3.61 11.90
C PRO A 96 0.45 2.63 12.81
N THR A 97 -0.01 2.46 14.05
CA THR A 97 0.54 1.51 15.03
C THR A 97 0.35 0.07 14.56
N GLU A 98 -0.85 -0.25 14.06
CA GLU A 98 -1.23 -1.58 13.60
C GLU A 98 -0.51 -1.93 12.29
N ILE A 99 -0.36 -0.97 11.38
CA ILE A 99 0.41 -1.14 10.14
C ILE A 99 1.88 -1.38 10.49
N GLU A 100 2.46 -0.60 11.41
CA GLU A 100 3.83 -0.82 11.88
C GLU A 100 3.96 -2.23 12.48
N LEU A 101 3.03 -2.62 13.37
CA LEU A 101 3.02 -3.93 13.99
C LEU A 101 2.95 -5.06 12.95
N GLN A 102 2.03 -4.96 11.99
CA GLN A 102 1.87 -5.94 10.91
C GLN A 102 3.15 -6.06 10.09
N ASN A 103 3.78 -4.93 9.72
CA ASN A 103 5.05 -4.94 9.00
C ASN A 103 6.15 -5.63 9.80
N LEU A 104 6.31 -5.34 11.09
CA LEU A 104 7.37 -5.96 11.89
C LEU A 104 7.12 -7.46 12.11
N VAL A 105 5.87 -7.88 12.33
CA VAL A 105 5.51 -9.30 12.40
C VAL A 105 5.80 -9.99 11.07
N ALA A 106 5.45 -9.37 9.94
CA ALA A 106 5.72 -9.91 8.62
C ALA A 106 7.23 -10.07 8.36
N VAL A 107 8.06 -9.11 8.80
CA VAL A 107 9.52 -9.21 8.74
C VAL A 107 10.04 -10.36 9.60
N LEU A 108 9.53 -10.52 10.82
CA LEU A 108 9.95 -11.57 11.75
C LEU A 108 9.55 -12.99 11.29
N GLU A 109 8.45 -13.09 10.54
CA GLU A 109 7.92 -14.35 10.00
C GLU A 109 8.46 -14.70 8.62
N CYS A 110 8.98 -13.72 7.87
CA CYS A 110 9.52 -13.92 6.52
C CYS A 110 10.70 -14.92 6.53
N THR A 111 10.64 -15.90 5.63
CA THR A 111 11.66 -16.96 5.54
C THR A 111 12.84 -16.58 4.65
N SER A 112 12.74 -15.47 3.90
CA SER A 112 13.77 -15.03 2.96
C SER A 112 14.09 -13.53 3.09
N LYS A 113 15.34 -13.23 3.44
CA LYS A 113 15.85 -11.85 3.54
C LYS A 113 15.88 -11.10 2.20
N SER A 114 16.01 -11.82 1.08
CA SER A 114 16.05 -11.19 -0.25
C SER A 114 14.69 -10.65 -0.67
N LEU A 115 13.61 -11.18 -0.10
CA LEU A 115 12.23 -10.74 -0.34
C LEU A 115 11.80 -9.59 0.58
N LEU A 116 12.66 -9.19 1.54
CA LEU A 116 12.40 -8.04 2.39
C LEU A 116 12.77 -6.72 1.69
N PRO A 117 11.97 -5.66 1.87
CA PRO A 117 12.34 -4.29 1.53
C PRO A 117 13.69 -3.90 2.15
N ALA A 118 14.44 -3.02 1.47
CA ALA A 118 15.78 -2.64 1.87
C ALA A 118 15.83 -2.12 3.32
N ARG A 119 14.82 -1.34 3.72
CA ARG A 119 14.68 -0.80 5.09
C ARG A 119 14.58 -1.85 6.20
N TYR A 120 14.20 -3.10 5.88
CA TYR A 120 14.05 -4.18 6.87
C TYR A 120 15.16 -5.22 6.83
N ARG A 121 15.95 -5.27 5.75
CA ARG A 121 16.89 -6.36 5.48
C ARG A 121 18.02 -6.47 6.51
N ASP A 122 18.51 -5.33 6.98
CA ASP A 122 19.70 -5.24 7.85
C ASP A 122 19.36 -4.84 9.28
N LEU A 123 18.07 -4.86 9.65
CA LEU A 123 17.66 -4.51 11.01
C LEU A 123 18.09 -5.55 12.04
N ASN A 124 18.43 -5.08 13.24
CA ASN A 124 18.75 -5.94 14.36
C ASN A 124 17.50 -6.70 14.82
N ARG A 125 17.56 -8.03 14.77
CA ARG A 125 16.44 -8.91 15.15
C ARG A 125 15.96 -8.71 16.59
N ALA A 126 16.86 -8.43 17.53
CA ALA A 126 16.48 -8.17 18.92
C ALA A 126 15.67 -6.87 19.05
N GLU A 127 16.04 -5.85 18.28
CA GLU A 127 15.33 -4.57 18.23
C GLU A 127 13.94 -4.73 17.61
N LEU A 128 13.84 -5.49 16.52
CA LEU A 128 12.55 -5.83 15.91
C LEU A 128 11.60 -6.48 16.92
N ILE A 129 12.05 -7.51 17.65
CA ILE A 129 11.24 -8.17 18.68
C ILE A 129 10.80 -7.17 19.76
N ARG A 130 11.72 -6.33 20.24
CA ARG A 130 11.42 -5.33 21.28
C ARG A 130 10.31 -4.40 20.82
N ARG A 131 10.46 -3.81 19.62
CA ARG A 131 9.47 -2.89 19.04
C ARG A 131 8.13 -3.58 18.76
N THR A 132 8.13 -4.80 18.24
CA THR A 132 6.91 -5.60 18.04
C THR A 132 6.16 -5.81 19.35
N ASN A 133 6.86 -6.13 20.44
CA ASN A 133 6.24 -6.32 21.75
C ASN A 133 5.67 -5.02 22.34
N GLU A 134 6.34 -3.89 22.14
CA GLU A 134 5.83 -2.57 22.52
C GLU A 134 4.51 -2.26 21.79
N LEU A 135 4.48 -2.44 20.48
CA LEU A 135 3.29 -2.20 19.65
C LEU A 135 2.14 -3.14 20.02
N LEU A 136 2.42 -4.42 20.30
CA LEU A 136 1.42 -5.38 20.80
C LEU A 136 0.81 -4.95 22.14
N ALA A 137 1.61 -4.35 23.03
CA ALA A 137 1.11 -3.86 24.32
C ALA A 137 0.22 -2.62 24.17
N ILE A 138 0.46 -1.79 23.14
CA ILE A 138 -0.37 -0.63 22.81
C ILE A 138 -1.69 -1.07 22.17
N ALA A 139 -1.64 -1.94 21.16
CA ALA A 139 -2.83 -2.38 20.41
C ALA A 139 -3.82 -3.24 21.22
N ARG A 140 -3.43 -3.73 22.40
CA ARG A 140 -4.28 -4.49 23.32
C ARG A 140 -5.07 -3.64 24.32
N ARG A 141 -4.81 -2.33 24.36
CA ARG A 141 -5.54 -1.37 25.21
C ARG A 141 -6.74 -0.81 24.47
#